data_AF-A0A7C2V9I3-F1
#
_entry.id   AF-A0A7C2V9I3-F1
#
_cell.length_a   1.000
_cell.length_b   1.000
_cell.length_c   1.000
_cell.angle_alpha   90.00
_cell.angle_beta   90.00
_cell.angle_gamma   90.00
#
_symmetry.space_group_name_H-M   'P 1'
#
loop_
_entity.id
_entity.type
_entity.pdbx_description
1 polymer ?
#
loop_
_entity_poly.entity_id
_entity_poly.type
_entity_poly.pdbx_seq_one_letter_code
_entity_poly.pdbx_strand_id
1 'polypeptide(L)'
;MKNMPEPEASFFRVTLLYRGNSYRLICNVDDIIDCETAECAQDLYDSYVQRYTNTISKSVITIENRKGGKIFVYRVNGDTACLCVHRPDIDCKDMCANYMK
;
A
#
# COMPACT_ATOMS: atom_id res chain seq x y z
N MET A 1 22.28 -7.23 31.96
CA MET A 1 21.45 -6.46 31.02
C MET A 1 22.32 -5.98 29.88
N LYS A 2 22.23 -6.58 28.69
CA LYS A 2 22.81 -6.04 27.46
C LYS A 2 22.21 -6.73 26.25
N ASN A 3 21.63 -5.90 25.38
CA ASN A 3 21.21 -6.13 24.01
C ASN A 3 20.06 -7.13 23.81
N MET A 4 18.83 -6.66 24.09
CA MET A 4 17.71 -7.04 23.21
C MET A 4 18.12 -6.63 21.78
N PRO A 5 18.12 -7.53 20.79
CA PRO A 5 18.16 -7.09 19.41
C PRO A 5 16.95 -6.19 19.21
N GLU A 6 17.20 -4.96 18.75
CA GLU A 6 16.12 -4.09 18.29
C GLU A 6 15.27 -4.92 17.32
N PRO A 7 13.93 -4.98 17.49
CA PRO A 7 13.11 -5.66 16.51
C PRO A 7 13.45 -5.03 15.17
N GLU A 8 13.70 -5.85 14.15
CA GLU A 8 13.85 -5.41 12.76
C GLU A 8 12.56 -4.67 12.40
N ALA A 9 12.50 -3.38 12.75
CA ALA A 9 11.35 -2.53 12.56
C ALA A 9 11.25 -2.33 11.05
N SER A 10 10.45 -3.21 10.44
CA SER A 10 10.09 -3.31 9.04
C SER A 10 10.71 -2.23 8.17
N PHE A 11 11.73 -2.61 7.39
CA PHE A 11 12.52 -1.75 6.50
C PHE A 11 11.71 -1.04 5.40
N PHE A 12 10.38 -1.18 5.41
CA PHE A 12 9.48 -0.71 4.39
C PHE A 12 8.63 0.46 4.87
N ARG A 13 8.29 1.35 3.94
CA ARG A 13 7.30 2.40 4.09
C ARG A 13 6.04 1.98 3.37
N VAL A 14 4.90 2.41 3.91
CA VAL A 14 3.60 2.23 3.25
C VAL A 14 3.06 3.59 2.85
N THR A 15 2.80 3.74 1.56
CA THR A 15 2.37 4.99 0.94
C THR A 15 1.13 4.75 0.11
N LEU A 16 0.12 5.61 0.26
CA LEU A 16 -1.07 5.65 -0.57
C LEU A 16 -0.99 6.85 -1.51
N LEU A 17 -1.19 6.60 -2.80
CA LEU A 17 -1.40 7.63 -3.81
C LEU A 17 -2.87 7.67 -4.19
N TYR A 18 -3.51 8.84 -4.07
CA TYR A 18 -4.90 9.02 -4.43
C TYR A 18 -5.19 10.48 -4.81
N ARG A 19 -5.79 10.70 -5.99
CA ARG A 19 -6.15 12.04 -6.51
C ARG A 19 -5.01 13.06 -6.44
N GLY A 20 -3.80 12.64 -6.81
CA GLY A 20 -2.59 13.48 -6.77
C GLY A 20 -1.98 13.68 -5.38
N ASN A 21 -2.62 13.22 -4.32
CA ASN A 21 -2.10 13.27 -2.96
C ASN A 21 -1.26 12.02 -2.64
N SER A 22 -0.31 12.18 -1.74
CA SER A 22 0.50 11.09 -1.18
C SER A 22 0.33 11.08 0.34
N TYR A 23 -0.12 9.94 0.87
CA TYR A 23 -0.35 9.73 2.29
C TYR A 23 0.61 8.65 2.79
N ARG A 24 1.34 8.92 3.86
CA ARG A 24 2.13 7.90 4.54
C ARG A 24 1.26 7.20 5.57
N LEU A 25 1.15 5.88 5.46
CA LEU A 25 0.33 5.06 6.35
C LEU A 25 1.18 4.42 7.43
N ILE A 26 0.60 4.30 8.63
CA ILE A 26 1.14 3.53 9.74
C ILE A 26 0.26 2.28 9.85
N CYS A 27 0.83 1.14 9.51
CA CYS A 27 0.16 -0.15 9.44
C CYS A 27 1.17 -1.27 9.65
N ASN A 28 0.66 -2.48 9.90
CA ASN A 28 1.50 -3.67 9.94
C ASN A 28 1.95 -4.01 8.52
N VAL A 29 3.26 -4.04 8.31
CA VAL A 29 3.86 -4.26 6.99
C VAL A 29 3.74 -5.73 6.59
N ASP A 30 3.84 -6.66 7.54
CA ASP A 30 3.76 -8.09 7.29
C ASP A 30 2.40 -8.47 6.66
N ASP A 31 1.30 -7.93 7.20
CA ASP A 31 -0.05 -8.11 6.65
C ASP A 31 -0.15 -7.69 5.18
N ILE A 32 0.61 -6.67 4.77
CA ILE A 32 0.58 -6.15 3.40
C ILE A 32 1.47 -7.00 2.49
N ILE A 33 2.65 -7.40 2.96
CA ILE A 33 3.58 -8.20 2.17
C ILE A 33 2.99 -9.58 1.86
N ASP A 34 2.39 -10.23 2.85
CA ASP A 34 1.79 -11.57 2.73
C ASP A 34 0.46 -11.59 1.97
N CYS A 35 -0.06 -10.41 1.61
CA CYS A 35 -1.34 -10.28 0.93
C CYS A 35 -1.27 -10.60 -0.57
N GLU A 36 -1.74 -11.78 -0.99
CA GLU A 36 -1.65 -12.21 -2.40
C GLU A 36 -3.01 -12.33 -3.11
N THR A 37 -4.12 -12.24 -2.39
CA THR A 37 -5.46 -12.45 -2.92
C THR A 37 -6.26 -11.15 -3.00
N ALA A 38 -7.24 -11.12 -3.91
CA ALA A 38 -8.15 -9.98 -4.04
C ALA A 38 -9.00 -9.76 -2.78
N GLU A 39 -9.33 -10.82 -2.04
CA GLU A 39 -10.04 -10.74 -0.76
C GLU A 39 -9.19 -10.02 0.28
N CYS A 40 -7.95 -10.47 0.49
CA CYS A 40 -7.02 -9.80 1.38
C CYS A 40 -6.77 -8.33 0.98
N ALA A 41 -6.66 -8.04 -0.32
CA ALA A 41 -6.50 -6.66 -0.78
C ALA A 41 -7.72 -5.78 -0.45
N GLN A 42 -8.93 -6.34 -0.40
CA GLN A 42 -10.12 -5.63 0.07
C GLN A 42 -10.03 -5.35 1.57
N ASP A 43 -9.61 -6.32 2.38
CA ASP A 43 -9.40 -6.13 3.82
C ASP A 43 -8.35 -5.07 4.13
N LEU A 44 -7.25 -5.05 3.37
CA LEU A 44 -6.23 -3.99 3.45
C LEU A 44 -6.84 -2.62 3.12
N TYR A 45 -7.71 -2.55 2.11
CA TYR A 45 -8.36 -1.29 1.79
C TYR A 45 -9.24 -0.82 2.94
N ASP A 46 -10.08 -1.70 3.48
CA ASP A 46 -11.04 -1.33 4.54
C ASP A 46 -10.30 -0.92 5.83
N SER A 47 -9.20 -1.61 6.15
CA SER A 47 -8.38 -1.32 7.33
C SER A 47 -7.55 -0.04 7.20
N TYR A 48 -7.02 0.24 6.01
CA TYR A 48 -5.95 1.22 5.85
C TYR A 48 -6.29 2.36 4.89
N VAL A 49 -6.96 2.08 3.76
CA VAL A 49 -7.16 3.03 2.65
C VAL A 49 -8.49 3.79 2.76
N GLN A 50 -9.56 3.15 3.23
CA GLN A 50 -10.93 3.68 3.22
C GLN A 50 -11.05 5.06 3.89
N ARG A 51 -10.29 5.29 4.97
CA ARG A 51 -10.28 6.58 5.69
C ARG A 51 -9.78 7.76 4.84
N TYR A 52 -9.00 7.51 3.80
CA TYR A 52 -8.44 8.53 2.91
C TYR A 52 -9.28 8.77 1.67
N THR A 53 -9.98 7.74 1.21
CA THR A 53 -10.84 7.80 0.03
C THR A 53 -12.29 8.16 0.36
N ASN A 54 -12.70 7.96 1.62
CA ASN A 54 -14.04 8.19 2.15
C ASN A 54 -15.15 7.49 1.32
N THR A 55 -14.86 6.28 0.83
CA THR A 55 -15.85 5.48 0.09
C THR A 55 -15.69 3.98 0.35
N ILE A 56 -16.83 3.31 0.37
CA ILE A 56 -16.96 1.85 0.51
C ILE A 56 -16.91 1.17 -0.87
N SER A 57 -17.33 1.88 -1.92
CA SER A 57 -17.38 1.32 -3.28
C SER A 57 -15.98 1.28 -3.89
N LYS A 58 -15.47 0.07 -4.08
CA LYS A 58 -14.12 -0.20 -4.56
C LYS A 58 -14.09 -1.47 -5.40
N SER A 59 -13.10 -1.58 -6.28
CA SER A 59 -12.68 -2.86 -6.85
C SER A 59 -11.16 -2.98 -6.86
N VAL A 60 -10.66 -4.17 -6.59
CA VAL A 60 -9.22 -4.45 -6.69
C VAL A 60 -8.89 -4.62 -8.17
N ILE A 61 -8.04 -3.76 -8.70
CA ILE A 61 -7.56 -3.84 -10.09
C ILE A 61 -6.44 -4.86 -10.19
N THR A 62 -5.42 -4.74 -9.32
CA THR A 62 -4.28 -5.65 -9.34
C THR A 62 -3.49 -5.61 -8.04
N ILE A 63 -2.73 -6.67 -7.82
CA ILE A 63 -1.70 -6.82 -6.79
C ILE A 63 -0.43 -7.21 -7.52
N GLU A 64 0.63 -6.41 -7.39
CA GLU A 64 1.88 -6.66 -8.11
C GLU A 64 3.09 -6.57 -7.19
N ASN A 65 3.93 -7.59 -7.25
CA ASN A 65 5.28 -7.54 -6.69
C ASN A 65 6.18 -6.75 -7.65
N ARG A 66 6.89 -5.75 -7.11
CA ARG A 66 7.80 -4.89 -7.86
C ARG A 66 9.18 -4.96 -7.21
N LYS A 67 10.22 -4.54 -7.92
CA LYS A 67 11.57 -4.53 -7.35
C LYS A 67 11.57 -3.59 -6.13
N GLY A 68 11.84 -4.15 -4.95
CA GLY A 68 11.92 -3.43 -3.68
C GLY A 68 10.57 -3.01 -3.07
N GLY A 69 9.46 -3.61 -3.50
CA GLY A 69 8.17 -3.39 -2.87
C GLY A 69 7.02 -4.15 -3.52
N LYS A 70 5.80 -3.83 -3.12
CA LYS A 70 4.56 -4.39 -3.64
C LYS A 70 3.53 -3.29 -3.74
N ILE A 71 2.68 -3.37 -4.76
CA ILE A 71 1.60 -2.41 -4.97
C ILE A 71 0.25 -3.11 -5.02
N PHE A 72 -0.76 -2.37 -4.59
CA PHE A 72 -2.16 -2.71 -4.64
C PHE A 72 -2.88 -1.56 -5.31
N VAL A 73 -3.55 -1.84 -6.41
CA VAL A 73 -4.24 -0.83 -7.20
C VAL A 73 -5.73 -1.05 -7.07
N TYR A 74 -6.45 0.01 -6.71
CA TYR A 74 -7.89 0.00 -6.48
C TYR A 74 -8.57 0.98 -7.44
N ARG A 75 -9.75 0.61 -7.94
CA ARG A 75 -10.70 1.56 -8.52
C ARG A 75 -11.63 2.02 -7.42
N VAL A 76 -11.78 3.34 -7.27
CA VAL A 76 -12.46 3.96 -6.13
C VAL A 76 -13.29 5.14 -6.65
N ASN A 77 -14.61 4.99 -6.74
CA ASN A 77 -15.52 6.00 -7.32
C ASN A 77 -15.08 6.52 -8.71
N GLY A 78 -14.49 5.65 -9.55
CA GLY A 78 -13.98 6.01 -10.88
C GLY A 78 -12.51 6.44 -10.90
N ASP A 79 -11.96 6.90 -9.78
CA ASP A 79 -10.55 7.24 -9.62
C ASP A 79 -9.69 6.00 -9.32
N THR A 80 -8.38 6.12 -9.54
CA THR A 80 -7.40 5.10 -9.14
C THR A 80 -6.75 5.47 -7.82
N ALA A 81 -6.69 4.52 -6.89
CA ALA A 81 -5.86 4.60 -5.69
C ALA A 81 -4.77 3.52 -5.77
N CYS A 82 -3.53 3.87 -5.41
CA CYS A 82 -2.42 2.93 -5.37
C CYS A 82 -1.81 2.90 -3.98
N LEU A 83 -1.94 1.77 -3.28
CA LEU A 83 -1.25 1.52 -2.02
C LEU A 83 0.05 0.78 -2.32
N CYS A 84 1.15 1.24 -1.74
CA CYS A 84 2.47 0.70 -2.00
C CYS A 84 3.19 0.45 -0.69
N VAL A 85 3.69 -0.76 -0.51
CA VAL A 85 4.73 -1.08 0.48
C VAL A 85 6.07 -1.11 -0.24
N HIS A 86 7.03 -0.29 0.18
CA HIS A 86 8.27 -0.09 -0.56
C HIS A 86 9.45 0.25 0.34
N ARG A 87 10.67 -0.04 -0.11
CA ARG A 87 11.88 0.37 0.58
C ARG A 87 12.00 1.90 0.63
N PRO A 88 12.75 2.47 1.59
CA PRO A 88 12.82 3.91 1.81
C PRO A 88 13.49 4.67 0.68
N ASP A 89 14.34 3.99 -0.10
CA ASP A 89 15.06 4.51 -1.27
C ASP A 89 14.24 4.48 -2.57
N ILE A 90 13.03 3.93 -2.54
CA ILE A 90 12.15 3.79 -3.72
C ILE A 90 11.01 4.80 -3.66
N ASP A 91 10.72 5.44 -4.79
CA ASP A 91 9.57 6.33 -4.93
C ASP A 91 8.31 5.57 -5.32
N CYS A 92 7.25 5.75 -4.52
CA CYS A 92 5.97 5.10 -4.74
C CYS A 92 5.29 5.55 -6.06
N LYS A 93 5.52 6.78 -6.53
CA LYS A 93 4.90 7.27 -7.77
C LYS A 93 5.46 6.54 -8.98
N ASP A 94 6.75 6.26 -9.02
CA ASP A 94 7.37 5.44 -10.07
C ASP A 94 6.78 4.03 -10.09
N MET A 95 6.58 3.40 -8.93
CA MET A 95 5.97 2.07 -8.83
C MET A 95 4.52 2.04 -9.34
N CYS A 96 3.77 3.10 -9.10
CA CYS A 96 2.35 3.22 -9.46
C CYS A 96 2.10 3.93 -10.80
N ALA A 97 3.15 4.39 -11.51
CA ALA A 97 3.04 5.29 -12.65
C ALA A 97 2.14 4.76 -13.78
N ASN A 98 2.15 3.44 -14.01
CA ASN A 98 1.34 2.80 -15.05
C ASN A 98 -0.18 2.89 -14.78
N TYR A 99 -0.57 3.13 -13.53
CA TYR A 99 -1.96 3.12 -13.07
C TYR A 99 -2.49 4.52 -12.74
N MET A 100 -1.58 5.47 -12.49
CA MET A 100 -1.88 6.83 -12.07
C MET A 100 -1.84 7.77 -13.28
N LYS A 101 -2.92 7.74 -14.08
CA LYS A 101 -3.15 8.64 -15.20
C LYS A 101 -4.10 9.78 -14.84
#